data_AF-A0A821TH85-F1
#
_entry.id   AF-A0A821TH85-F1
#
_cell.length_a   1.000
_cell.length_b   1.000
_cell.length_c   1.000
_cell.angle_alpha   90.00
_cell.angle_beta   90.00
_cell.angle_gamma   90.00
#
_symmetry.space_group_name_H-M   'P 1'
#
loop_
_entity.id
_entity.type
_entity.pdbx_description
1 polymer ?
#
loop_
_entity_poly.entity_id
_entity_poly.type
_entity_poly.pdbx_seq_one_letter_code
_entity_poly.pdbx_strand_id
1 'polypeptide(L)'
;DTEDDYYTHQPALIQIEFIQDKSIILLIQINHLPHSSSVVFWLIRSLLKVIFNSLNVIYSWGDAKDELSKFIPSRLLSSETLREINNMNIQKIFKNWHDRKPQRQCILVSLDAVNRLCTYSRKSTTNFNHKWSLQMAIAYAFHEYLDKSRTKSRWSRNLDMTNDNHRSFVVNLKVNRIVQEMIEYAVNDCLAVTKLVSMLKLDRMNI
;
A
#
# COMPACT_ATOMS: atom_id res chain seq x y z
N ASP A 1 -1.38 1.04 -3.88
CA ASP A 1 0.00 0.52 -3.77
C ASP A 1 0.37 -0.13 -5.10
N THR A 2 1.63 -0.51 -5.28
CA THR A 2 2.10 -1.24 -6.46
C THR A 2 2.99 -2.41 -6.07
N GLU A 3 2.95 -3.48 -6.86
CA GLU A 3 3.83 -4.63 -6.66
C GLU A 3 4.69 -4.85 -7.91
N ASP A 4 5.98 -5.04 -7.67
CA ASP A 4 6.93 -5.54 -8.66
C ASP A 4 6.98 -7.07 -8.54
N ASP A 5 7.15 -7.77 -9.67
CA ASP A 5 7.37 -9.20 -9.64
C ASP A 5 8.76 -9.51 -9.08
N TYR A 6 8.83 -10.37 -8.05
CA TYR A 6 10.07 -10.60 -7.31
C TYR A 6 11.23 -11.13 -8.16
N TYR A 7 10.93 -11.93 -9.19
CA TYR A 7 11.96 -12.62 -9.99
C TYR A 7 12.44 -11.77 -11.16
N THR A 8 11.55 -10.98 -11.74
CA THR A 8 11.86 -10.15 -12.92
C THR A 8 12.16 -8.70 -12.56
N HIS A 9 11.81 -8.27 -11.35
CA HIS A 9 11.84 -6.87 -10.90
C HIS A 9 11.06 -5.93 -11.81
N GLN A 10 10.09 -6.48 -12.55
CA GLN A 10 9.22 -5.70 -13.42
C GLN A 10 7.92 -5.32 -12.70
N PRO A 11 7.38 -4.13 -12.97
CA PRO A 11 6.08 -3.71 -12.42
C PRO A 11 4.99 -4.68 -12.87
N ALA A 12 4.24 -5.21 -11.91
CA ALA A 12 3.32 -6.33 -12.16
C ALA A 12 1.87 -6.02 -11.81
N LEU A 13 1.63 -5.25 -10.74
CA LEU A 13 0.30 -5.00 -10.22
C LEU A 13 0.14 -3.55 -9.76
N ILE A 14 -1.00 -2.94 -10.11
CA ILE A 14 -1.49 -1.70 -9.49
C ILE A 14 -2.70 -2.05 -8.64
N GLN A 15 -2.72 -1.56 -7.39
CA GLN A 15 -3.79 -1.79 -6.43
C GLN A 15 -4.45 -0.45 -6.08
N ILE A 16 -5.76 -0.33 -6.32
CA ILE A 16 -6.52 0.91 -6.13
C ILE A 16 -7.78 0.60 -5.33
N GLU A 17 -7.94 1.24 -4.17
CA GLU A 17 -9.19 1.24 -3.42
C GLU A 17 -9.98 2.52 -3.69
N PHE A 18 -11.26 2.37 -4.03
CA PHE A 18 -12.23 3.46 -4.05
C PHE A 18 -12.89 3.54 -2.67
N ILE A 19 -12.53 4.57 -1.90
CA ILE A 19 -13.04 4.78 -0.55
C ILE A 19 -14.46 5.38 -0.64
N GLN A 20 -15.47 4.55 -0.41
CA GLN A 20 -16.90 4.90 -0.39
C GLN A 20 -17.59 4.11 0.74
N ASP A 21 -18.92 4.26 0.92
CA ASP A 21 -19.70 3.47 1.89
C ASP A 21 -19.51 1.95 1.69
N LYS A 22 -19.27 1.52 0.45
CA LYS A 22 -18.74 0.20 0.11
C LYS A 22 -17.44 0.37 -0.66
N SER A 23 -16.33 -0.05 -0.07
CA SER A 23 -15.03 -0.02 -0.75
C SER A 23 -14.98 -1.01 -1.90
N ILE A 24 -14.52 -0.55 -3.07
CA ILE A 24 -14.19 -1.39 -4.22
C ILE A 24 -12.69 -1.37 -4.39
N ILE A 25 -12.06 -2.55 -4.48
CA ILE A 25 -10.63 -2.68 -4.74
C ILE A 25 -10.43 -3.20 -6.16
N LEU A 26 -9.73 -2.41 -6.97
CA LEU A 26 -9.34 -2.74 -8.33
C LEU A 26 -7.88 -3.21 -8.34
N LEU A 27 -7.68 -4.41 -8.86
CA LEU A 27 -6.36 -5.02 -9.09
C LEU A 27 -6.09 -5.05 -10.59
N ILE A 28 -5.10 -4.29 -11.05
CA ILE A 28 -4.76 -4.18 -12.48
C ILE A 28 -3.43 -4.90 -12.73
N GLN A 29 -3.50 -6.02 -13.45
CA GLN A 29 -2.34 -6.84 -13.78
C GLN A 29 -1.70 -6.40 -15.10
N ILE A 30 -0.44 -5.97 -15.06
CA ILE A 30 0.23 -5.39 -16.23
C ILE A 30 0.58 -6.45 -17.27
N ASN A 31 1.06 -7.61 -16.81
CA ASN A 31 1.47 -8.72 -17.69
C ASN A 31 0.30 -9.42 -18.40
N HIS A 32 -0.93 -9.06 -18.04
CA HIS A 32 -2.15 -9.60 -18.62
C HIS A 32 -3.02 -8.53 -19.25
N LEU A 33 -2.45 -7.35 -19.55
CA LEU A 33 -3.17 -6.30 -20.26
C LEU A 33 -3.54 -6.75 -21.68
N PRO A 34 -4.72 -6.36 -22.18
CA PRO A 34 -5.07 -6.53 -23.59
C PRO A 34 -4.07 -5.83 -24.50
N HIS A 35 -3.99 -6.27 -25.76
CA HIS A 35 -3.12 -5.62 -26.75
C HIS A 35 -3.44 -4.13 -26.88
N SER A 36 -2.40 -3.30 -27.09
CA SER A 36 -2.51 -1.84 -27.12
C SER A 36 -3.44 -1.27 -28.20
N SER A 37 -3.77 -2.06 -29.23
CA SER A 37 -4.76 -1.70 -30.26
C SER A 37 -6.20 -2.04 -29.89
N SER A 38 -6.43 -2.77 -28.80
CA SER A 38 -7.77 -3.21 -28.40
C SER A 38 -8.56 -2.10 -27.73
N VAL A 39 -9.88 -2.09 -27.95
CA VAL A 39 -10.80 -1.14 -27.28
C VAL A 39 -10.70 -1.26 -25.76
N VAL A 40 -10.58 -2.49 -25.24
CA VAL A 40 -10.48 -2.75 -23.79
C VAL A 40 -9.23 -2.09 -23.20
N PHE A 41 -8.08 -2.16 -23.88
CA PHE A 41 -6.88 -1.47 -23.43
C PHE A 41 -7.10 0.05 -23.32
N TRP A 42 -7.74 0.65 -24.32
CA TRP A 42 -8.05 2.09 -24.31
C TRP A 42 -9.04 2.48 -23.21
N LEU A 43 -10.03 1.62 -22.92
CA LEU A 43 -10.95 1.82 -21.80
C LEU A 43 -10.22 1.78 -20.45
N ILE A 44 -9.34 0.79 -20.23
CA ILE A 44 -8.52 0.70 -19.00
C ILE A 44 -7.66 1.96 -18.85
N ARG A 45 -6.98 2.38 -19.92
CA ARG A 45 -6.17 3.61 -19.93
C ARG A 45 -7.01 4.85 -19.61
N SER A 46 -8.22 4.94 -20.16
CA SER A 46 -9.12 6.07 -19.93
C SER A 46 -9.63 6.09 -18.48
N LEU A 47 -9.98 4.92 -17.93
CA LEU A 47 -10.35 4.76 -16.53
C LEU A 47 -9.24 5.25 -15.61
N LEU A 48 -7.98 4.84 -15.85
CA LEU A 48 -6.86 5.28 -15.03
C LEU A 48 -6.61 6.78 -15.13
N LYS A 49 -6.79 7.38 -16.32
CA LYS A 49 -6.70 8.84 -16.47
C LYS A 49 -7.76 9.56 -15.63
N VAL A 50 -8.97 9.01 -15.53
CA VAL A 50 -10.02 9.55 -14.67
C VAL A 50 -9.66 9.37 -13.19
N ILE A 51 -9.21 8.19 -12.78
CA ILE A 51 -8.81 7.91 -11.39
C ILE A 51 -7.69 8.87 -10.95
N PHE A 52 -6.65 9.00 -11.75
CA PHE A 52 -5.44 9.78 -11.44
C PHE A 52 -5.52 11.26 -11.83
N ASN A 53 -6.73 11.75 -12.14
CA ASN A 53 -6.96 13.17 -12.38
C ASN A 53 -6.66 14.02 -11.13
N SER A 54 -6.22 15.26 -11.33
CA SER A 54 -5.87 16.21 -10.26
C SER A 54 -7.02 16.56 -9.30
N LEU A 55 -8.28 16.39 -9.72
CA LEU A 55 -9.46 16.58 -8.90
C LEU A 55 -9.62 15.49 -7.82
N ASN A 56 -9.05 14.30 -8.04
CA ASN A 56 -9.10 13.21 -7.08
C ASN A 56 -7.88 13.24 -6.16
N VAL A 57 -8.11 13.07 -4.86
CA VAL A 57 -7.02 12.92 -3.88
C VAL A 57 -6.62 11.46 -3.80
N ILE A 58 -5.36 11.16 -4.11
CA ILE A 58 -4.82 9.80 -4.05
C ILE A 58 -4.02 9.62 -2.76
N TYR A 59 -4.48 8.73 -1.90
CA TYR A 59 -3.76 8.33 -0.70
C TYR A 59 -2.85 7.13 -1.01
N SER A 60 -1.56 7.23 -0.70
CA SER A 60 -0.61 6.14 -0.91
C SER A 60 0.36 5.99 0.25
N TRP A 61 0.84 4.77 0.47
CA TRP A 61 1.92 4.50 1.41
C TRP A 61 3.29 4.65 0.72
N GLY A 62 3.72 5.89 0.55
CA GLY A 62 4.89 6.19 -0.27
C GLY A 62 4.56 7.26 -1.31
N ASP A 63 5.48 7.51 -2.23
CA ASP A 63 5.25 8.45 -3.32
C ASP A 63 4.62 7.72 -4.51
N ALA A 64 3.33 7.96 -4.75
CA ALA A 64 2.61 7.30 -5.84
C ALA A 64 3.19 7.65 -7.21
N LYS A 65 3.77 8.84 -7.40
CA LYS A 65 4.35 9.23 -8.70
C LYS A 65 5.58 8.41 -9.00
N ASP A 66 6.45 8.23 -8.01
CA ASP A 66 7.66 7.40 -8.13
C ASP A 66 7.29 5.94 -8.44
N GLU A 67 6.33 5.38 -7.72
CA GLU A 67 5.86 4.01 -7.95
C GLU A 67 5.22 3.82 -9.33
N LEU A 68 4.28 4.68 -9.70
CA LEU A 68 3.55 4.59 -10.96
C LEU A 68 4.42 4.94 -12.18
N SER A 69 5.53 5.65 -11.99
CA SER A 69 6.48 5.96 -13.08
C SER A 69 7.04 4.71 -13.75
N LYS A 70 7.18 3.62 -13.01
CA LYS A 70 7.63 2.32 -13.52
C LYS A 70 6.69 1.75 -14.58
N PHE A 71 5.43 2.18 -14.59
CA PHE A 71 4.39 1.66 -15.48
C PHE A 71 4.28 2.46 -16.79
N ILE A 72 5.01 3.55 -16.97
CA ILE A 72 5.03 4.32 -18.24
C ILE A 72 5.39 3.44 -19.45
N PRO A 73 6.39 2.54 -19.41
CA PRO A 73 6.74 1.69 -20.54
C PRO A 73 5.59 0.78 -21.02
N SER A 74 4.65 0.44 -20.13
CA SER A 74 3.45 -0.34 -20.49
C SER A 74 2.41 0.44 -21.30
N ARG A 75 2.64 1.76 -21.50
CA ARG A 75 1.70 2.72 -22.15
C ARG A 75 0.36 2.89 -21.43
N LEU A 76 0.21 2.28 -20.26
CA LEU A 76 -0.97 2.37 -19.41
C LEU A 76 -1.12 3.77 -18.79
N LEU A 77 0.02 4.36 -18.40
CA LEU A 77 0.12 5.71 -17.83
C LEU A 77 1.08 6.56 -18.67
N SER A 78 0.87 7.88 -18.66
CA SER A 78 1.78 8.83 -19.31
C SER A 78 2.41 9.78 -18.28
N SER A 79 3.52 10.42 -18.66
CA SER A 79 4.17 11.43 -17.83
C SER A 79 3.25 12.63 -17.52
N GLU A 80 2.33 12.97 -18.42
CA GLU A 80 1.27 13.96 -18.18
C GLU A 80 0.36 13.50 -17.03
N THR A 81 -0.10 12.25 -17.09
CA THR A 81 -0.98 11.67 -16.05
C THR A 81 -0.29 11.74 -14.69
N LEU A 82 0.99 11.36 -14.59
CA LEU A 82 1.73 11.41 -13.33
C LEU A 82 1.92 12.82 -12.78
N ARG A 83 2.10 13.82 -13.65
CA ARG A 83 2.21 15.22 -13.23
C ARG A 83 0.91 15.70 -12.59
N GLU A 84 -0.23 15.30 -13.15
CA GLU A 84 -1.57 15.68 -12.67
C GLU A 84 -1.97 15.00 -11.35
N ILE A 85 -1.37 13.86 -10.98
CA ILE A 85 -1.72 13.16 -9.74
C ILE A 85 -1.58 14.09 -8.52
N ASN A 86 -2.69 14.26 -7.82
CA ASN A 86 -2.76 14.90 -6.52
C ASN A 86 -2.54 13.84 -5.42
N ASN A 87 -1.27 13.58 -5.09
CA ASN A 87 -0.89 12.54 -4.14
C ASN A 87 -0.73 13.05 -2.71
N MET A 88 -1.36 12.36 -1.76
CA MET A 88 -1.08 12.47 -0.34
C MET A 88 -0.28 11.25 0.13
N ASN A 89 1.02 11.46 0.36
CA ASN A 89 1.92 10.46 0.89
C ASN A 89 1.66 10.23 2.39
N ILE A 90 0.93 9.14 2.71
CA ILE A 90 0.51 8.79 4.06
C ILE A 90 1.69 8.38 4.94
N GLN A 91 2.74 7.80 4.38
CA GLN A 91 3.95 7.46 5.13
C GLN A 91 4.60 8.72 5.74
N LYS A 92 4.71 9.81 4.97
CA LYS A 92 5.23 11.10 5.46
C LYS A 92 4.31 11.72 6.51
N ILE A 93 2.99 11.70 6.28
CA ILE A 93 2.01 12.25 7.22
C ILE A 93 2.02 11.47 8.54
N PHE A 94 2.04 10.14 8.49
CA PHE A 94 2.11 9.26 9.65
C PHE A 94 3.37 9.50 10.47
N LYS A 95 4.54 9.59 9.82
CA LYS A 95 5.80 9.91 10.50
C LYS A 95 5.71 11.23 11.25
N ASN A 96 5.21 12.29 10.59
CA ASN A 96 5.06 13.60 11.23
C ASN A 96 4.09 13.56 12.41
N TRP A 97 3.00 12.81 12.29
CA TRP A 97 2.03 12.59 13.36
C TRP A 97 2.67 11.87 14.56
N HIS A 98 3.36 10.75 14.31
CA HIS A 98 4.07 9.98 15.32
C HIS A 98 5.12 10.83 16.05
N ASP A 99 5.88 11.63 15.29
CA ASP A 99 6.98 12.42 15.82
C ASP A 99 6.53 13.58 16.71
N ARG A 100 5.26 14.01 16.59
CA ARG A 100 4.65 15.03 17.45
C ARG A 100 4.12 14.45 18.76
N LYS A 101 3.91 13.13 18.86
CA LYS A 101 3.41 12.53 20.10
C LYS A 101 4.52 12.46 21.15
N PRO A 102 4.28 12.92 22.40
CA PRO A 102 5.24 12.76 23.47
C PRO A 102 5.44 11.26 23.76
N GLN A 103 6.65 10.74 23.55
CA GLN A 103 6.97 9.37 23.91
C GLN A 103 7.21 9.27 25.42
N ARG A 104 6.46 8.39 26.10
CA ARG A 104 6.73 8.04 27.50
C ARG A 104 7.93 7.10 27.55
N GLN A 105 9.13 7.62 27.70
CA GLN A 105 10.27 6.81 28.15
C GLN A 105 10.26 6.77 29.67
N CYS A 106 9.87 5.64 30.25
CA CYS A 106 10.12 5.39 31.67
C CYS A 106 11.58 4.96 31.81
N ILE A 107 12.46 5.88 32.21
CA ILE A 107 13.83 5.52 32.57
C ILE A 107 13.75 4.90 33.97
N LEU A 108 14.23 3.67 34.11
CA LEU A 108 14.47 3.04 35.40
C LEU A 108 15.70 3.73 36.01
N VAL A 109 15.47 4.83 36.74
CA VAL A 109 16.52 5.42 37.57
C VAL A 109 16.60 4.56 38.83
N SER A 110 17.64 3.73 38.92
CA SER A 110 17.97 3.00 40.13
C SER A 110 18.42 3.97 41.22
N LEU A 111 17.47 4.48 41.98
CA LEU A 111 17.68 5.05 43.32
C LEU A 111 16.53 4.51 44.18
N ASP A 112 16.85 3.46 44.94
CA ASP A 112 16.05 2.91 46.04
C ASP A 112 14.55 2.69 45.76
N ALA A 113 14.27 1.54 45.14
CA ALA A 113 13.11 0.65 45.26
C ALA A 113 11.65 1.15 45.38
N VAL A 114 11.29 2.44 45.46
CA VAL A 114 9.89 2.83 45.76
C VAL A 114 9.32 3.96 44.89
N ASN A 115 10.12 4.79 44.19
CA ASN A 115 9.58 5.88 43.37
C ASN A 115 10.01 5.82 41.90
N ARG A 116 9.08 5.39 41.02
CA ARG A 116 9.24 5.49 39.56
C ARG A 116 9.01 6.94 39.11
N LEU A 117 10.07 7.72 38.95
CA LEU A 117 9.97 9.00 38.25
C LEU A 117 9.89 8.76 36.74
N CYS A 118 8.71 8.99 36.17
CA CYS A 118 8.55 9.06 34.72
C CYS A 118 9.00 10.44 34.25
N THR A 119 10.19 10.55 33.66
CA THR A 119 10.62 11.78 32.99
C THR A 119 10.19 11.76 31.53
N TYR A 120 9.60 12.87 31.06
CA TYR A 120 9.29 13.06 29.64
C TYR A 120 10.59 13.30 28.87
N SER A 121 11.18 12.25 28.31
CA SER A 121 12.35 12.35 27.44
C SER A 121 11.94 12.71 26.01
N ARG A 122 12.45 13.83 25.48
CA ARG A 122 12.42 14.13 24.04
C ARG A 122 13.47 13.28 23.34
N LYS A 123 13.01 12.17 22.73
CA LYS A 123 13.66 11.32 21.71
C LYS A 123 15.19 11.14 21.76
N SER A 124 15.60 9.88 21.94
CA SER A 124 16.73 9.33 21.18
C SER A 124 16.34 9.29 19.71
N THR A 125 17.14 9.95 18.88
CA THR A 125 16.98 10.11 17.43
C THR A 125 17.09 8.76 16.71
N THR A 126 15.99 8.03 16.63
CA THR A 126 15.83 7.02 15.56
C THR A 126 16.01 7.77 14.24
N ASN A 127 17.12 7.48 13.55
CA ASN A 127 17.62 8.08 12.32
C ASN A 127 16.58 8.93 11.57
N PHE A 128 16.82 10.24 11.40
CA PHE A 128 15.88 11.15 10.74
C PHE A 128 15.46 10.67 9.33
N ASN A 129 16.30 9.83 8.71
CA ASN A 129 16.05 9.23 7.40
C ASN A 129 15.29 7.89 7.44
N HIS A 130 14.96 7.37 8.62
CA HIS A 130 14.20 6.13 8.73
C HIS A 130 12.81 6.32 8.12
N LYS A 131 12.48 5.45 7.16
CA LYS A 131 11.15 5.35 6.54
C LYS A 131 10.38 4.26 7.28
N TRP A 132 9.14 4.58 7.66
CA TRP A 132 8.24 3.60 8.27
C TRP A 132 7.75 2.60 7.22
N SER A 133 7.90 1.31 7.45
CA SER A 133 7.15 0.32 6.66
C SER A 133 5.67 0.37 7.02
N LEU A 134 4.79 -0.02 6.10
CA LEU A 134 3.34 -0.05 6.34
C LEU A 134 3.01 -0.97 7.52
N GLN A 135 3.64 -2.15 7.55
CA GLN A 135 3.48 -3.12 8.63
C GLN A 135 3.88 -2.54 10.01
N MET A 136 5.00 -1.82 10.09
CA MET A 136 5.42 -1.18 11.34
C MET A 136 4.42 -0.12 11.80
N ALA A 137 3.89 0.68 10.86
CA ALA A 137 2.92 1.71 11.18
C ALA A 137 1.60 1.11 11.69
N ILE A 138 1.12 0.04 11.06
CA ILE A 138 -0.08 -0.69 11.52
C ILE A 138 0.14 -1.33 12.89
N ALA A 139 1.26 -2.02 13.09
CA ALA A 139 1.59 -2.64 14.37
C ALA A 139 1.69 -1.59 15.50
N TYR A 140 2.25 -0.42 15.21
CA TYR A 140 2.34 0.67 16.17
C TYR A 140 0.98 1.29 16.48
N ALA A 141 0.19 1.63 15.45
CA ALA A 141 -1.03 2.42 15.62
C ALA A 141 -2.24 1.59 16.09
N PHE A 142 -2.30 0.32 15.70
CA PHE A 142 -3.48 -0.52 15.92
C PHE A 142 -3.18 -1.82 16.67
N HIS A 143 -1.90 -2.11 16.98
CA HIS A 143 -1.49 -3.39 17.58
C HIS A 143 -1.88 -4.61 16.74
N GLU A 144 -1.91 -4.44 15.42
CA GLU A 144 -2.29 -5.47 14.45
C GLU A 144 -1.08 -5.94 13.63
N TYR A 145 -1.14 -7.17 13.14
CA TYR A 145 -0.15 -7.73 12.24
C TYR A 145 -0.66 -7.66 10.80
N LEU A 146 0.06 -6.95 9.93
CA LEU A 146 -0.15 -6.99 8.49
C LEU A 146 0.73 -8.08 7.89
N ASP A 147 0.11 -9.11 7.30
CA ASP A 147 0.85 -10.22 6.70
C ASP A 147 1.68 -9.76 5.50
N LYS A 148 2.98 -10.06 5.55
CA LYS A 148 3.95 -9.77 4.48
C LYS A 148 4.49 -11.02 3.77
N SER A 149 3.84 -12.17 3.97
CA SER A 149 4.21 -13.45 3.36
C SER A 149 4.23 -13.43 1.83
N ARG A 150 3.44 -12.54 1.21
CA ARG A 150 3.28 -12.44 -0.24
C ARG A 150 4.05 -11.30 -0.91
N THR A 151 4.82 -10.50 -0.17
CA THR A 151 5.65 -9.42 -0.75
C THR A 151 6.64 -9.91 -1.82
N LYS A 152 7.12 -11.16 -1.72
CA LYS A 152 8.06 -11.75 -2.69
C LYS A 152 7.40 -12.72 -3.67
N SER A 153 6.10 -12.55 -3.91
CA SER A 153 5.35 -13.45 -4.78
C SER A 153 5.63 -13.20 -6.27
N ARG A 154 5.25 -14.17 -7.10
CA ARG A 154 5.26 -14.05 -8.55
C ARG A 154 4.02 -13.29 -9.03
N TRP A 155 4.02 -11.97 -8.87
CA TRP A 155 2.93 -11.08 -9.26
C TRP A 155 2.68 -11.02 -10.78
N SER A 156 3.62 -11.50 -11.59
CA SER A 156 3.44 -11.70 -13.04
C SER A 156 2.49 -12.83 -13.42
N ARG A 157 1.98 -13.60 -12.46
CA ARG A 157 1.01 -14.68 -12.69
C ARG A 157 -0.40 -14.13 -12.82
N ASN A 158 -1.23 -14.75 -13.66
CA ASN A 158 -2.65 -14.42 -13.77
C ASN A 158 -3.37 -14.67 -12.44
N LEU A 159 -4.06 -13.65 -11.93
CA LEU A 159 -4.88 -13.76 -10.71
C LEU A 159 -6.30 -14.21 -11.04
N ASP A 160 -6.72 -14.13 -12.31
CA ASP A 160 -7.99 -14.68 -12.77
C ASP A 160 -7.82 -16.17 -13.15
N MET A 161 -8.29 -17.04 -12.24
CA MET A 161 -8.22 -18.49 -12.41
C MET A 161 -9.47 -19.08 -13.10
N THR A 162 -10.45 -18.26 -13.50
CA THR A 162 -11.75 -18.74 -14.01
C THR A 162 -11.66 -19.50 -15.35
N ASN A 163 -10.56 -19.34 -16.09
CA ASN A 163 -10.36 -19.93 -17.42
C ASN A 163 -9.28 -21.04 -17.49
N ASP A 164 -8.64 -21.43 -16.38
CA ASP A 164 -7.52 -22.39 -16.42
C ASP A 164 -8.02 -23.86 -16.37
N ASN A 165 -8.71 -24.29 -17.44
CA ASN A 165 -9.37 -25.60 -17.57
C ASN A 165 -8.41 -26.78 -17.85
N HIS A 166 -7.09 -26.55 -17.92
CA HIS A 166 -6.12 -27.54 -18.43
C HIS A 166 -5.19 -28.16 -17.37
N ARG A 167 -5.40 -27.93 -16.07
CA ARG A 167 -4.54 -28.49 -14.99
C ARG A 167 -5.24 -29.53 -14.14
N SER A 168 -4.47 -30.50 -13.61
CA SER A 168 -4.99 -31.53 -12.71
C SER A 168 -5.67 -30.89 -11.49
N PHE A 169 -6.77 -31.49 -11.01
CA PHE A 169 -7.61 -30.97 -9.94
C PHE A 169 -6.84 -30.57 -8.68
N VAL A 170 -5.87 -31.39 -8.25
CA VAL A 170 -5.05 -31.13 -7.05
C VAL A 170 -4.09 -29.95 -7.25
N VAL A 171 -3.51 -29.82 -8.45
CA VAL A 171 -2.65 -28.67 -8.80
C VAL A 171 -3.48 -27.40 -8.85
N ASN A 172 -4.72 -27.49 -9.35
CA ASN A 172 -5.66 -26.37 -9.40
C ASN A 172 -5.98 -25.84 -7.99
N LEU A 173 -6.28 -26.72 -7.02
CA LEU A 173 -6.56 -26.30 -5.63
C LEU A 173 -5.40 -25.56 -4.95
N LYS A 174 -4.16 -26.07 -5.06
CA LYS A 174 -2.99 -25.40 -4.45
C LYS A 174 -2.71 -24.06 -5.11
N VAL A 175 -2.83 -23.97 -6.44
CA VAL A 175 -2.61 -22.71 -7.16
C VAL A 175 -3.71 -21.70 -6.81
N ASN A 176 -4.97 -22.11 -6.74
CA ASN A 176 -6.09 -21.25 -6.36
C ASN A 176 -5.88 -20.68 -4.95
N ARG A 177 -5.45 -21.51 -4.00
CA ARG A 177 -5.12 -21.03 -2.66
C ARG A 177 -4.04 -19.97 -2.66
N ILE A 178 -2.95 -20.18 -3.41
CA ILE A 178 -1.85 -19.19 -3.50
C ILE A 178 -2.35 -17.89 -4.13
N VAL A 179 -3.13 -17.97 -5.20
CA VAL A 179 -3.70 -16.78 -5.87
C VAL A 179 -4.64 -16.03 -4.93
N GLN A 180 -5.49 -16.74 -4.19
CA GLN A 180 -6.38 -16.15 -3.21
C GLN A 180 -5.59 -15.42 -2.11
N GLU A 181 -4.54 -16.06 -1.57
CA GLU A 181 -3.67 -15.43 -0.57
C GLU A 181 -2.93 -14.20 -1.13
N MET A 182 -2.60 -14.18 -2.42
CA MET A 182 -2.04 -12.98 -3.09
C MET A 182 -3.07 -11.86 -3.22
N ILE A 183 -4.31 -12.18 -3.62
CA ILE A 183 -5.40 -11.20 -3.70
C ILE A 183 -5.68 -10.61 -2.31
N GLU A 184 -5.79 -11.45 -1.28
CA GLU A 184 -6.01 -11.03 0.10
C GLU A 184 -4.88 -10.12 0.60
N TYR A 185 -3.63 -10.45 0.31
CA TYR A 185 -2.50 -9.58 0.61
C TYR A 185 -2.66 -8.19 -0.04
N ALA A 186 -2.95 -8.13 -1.34
CA ALA A 186 -3.08 -6.86 -2.07
C ALA A 186 -4.25 -6.02 -1.54
N VAL A 187 -5.34 -6.68 -1.17
CA VAL A 187 -6.51 -6.06 -0.54
C VAL A 187 -6.15 -5.49 0.83
N ASN A 188 -5.49 -6.28 1.68
CA ASN A 188 -5.11 -5.88 3.04
C ASN A 188 -4.15 -4.69 3.04
N ASP A 189 -3.25 -4.60 2.06
CA ASP A 189 -2.36 -3.45 1.91
C ASP A 189 -3.12 -2.15 1.61
N CYS A 190 -4.13 -2.20 0.74
CA CYS A 190 -5.00 -1.04 0.50
C CYS A 190 -5.78 -0.65 1.76
N LEU A 191 -6.45 -1.63 2.40
CA LEU A 191 -7.26 -1.39 3.58
C LEU A 191 -6.44 -0.85 4.77
N ALA A 192 -5.19 -1.31 4.92
CA ALA A 192 -4.27 -0.79 5.92
C ALA A 192 -3.98 0.71 5.72
N VAL A 193 -3.77 1.14 4.47
CA VAL A 193 -3.59 2.58 4.15
C VAL A 193 -4.86 3.35 4.49
N THR A 194 -6.03 2.87 4.07
CA THR A 194 -7.32 3.50 4.36
C THR A 194 -7.55 3.65 5.86
N LYS A 195 -7.22 2.62 6.65
CA LYS A 195 -7.32 2.66 8.11
C LYS A 195 -6.42 3.74 8.73
N LEU A 196 -5.18 3.87 8.26
CA LEU A 196 -4.27 4.93 8.70
C LEU A 196 -4.78 6.31 8.30
N VAL A 197 -5.32 6.47 7.09
CA VAL A 197 -5.94 7.74 6.64
C VAL A 197 -7.08 8.15 7.56
N SER A 198 -7.99 7.23 7.87
CA SER A 198 -9.13 7.48 8.76
C SER A 198 -8.68 7.90 10.16
N MET A 199 -7.71 7.20 10.74
CA MET A 199 -7.12 7.58 12.03
C MET A 199 -6.49 8.97 11.99
N LEU A 200 -5.67 9.27 10.98
CA LEU A 200 -4.98 10.55 10.85
C LEU A 200 -5.94 11.72 10.60
N LYS A 201 -7.08 11.48 9.93
CA LYS A 201 -8.12 12.49 9.73
C LYS A 201 -8.87 12.79 11.03
N LEU A 202 -9.25 11.77 11.80
CA LEU A 202 -9.93 11.94 13.08
C LEU A 202 -9.08 12.71 14.10
N ASP A 203 -7.78 12.39 14.19
CA ASP A 203 -6.88 13.08 15.12
C ASP A 203 -6.70 14.56 14.77
N ARG A 204 -6.76 14.93 13.49
CA ARG A 204 -6.73 16.35 13.04
C ARG A 204 -8.01 17.12 13.36
N MET A 205 -9.15 16.44 13.54
CA MET A 205 -10.41 17.09 13.91
C MET A 205 -10.54 17.30 15.44
N ASN A 206 -9.68 16.64 16.23
CA ASN A 206 -9.66 16.73 17.70
C ASN A 206 -8.62 17.72 18.25
N ILE A 207 -8.01 18.55 17.38
CA ILE A 207 -7.11 19.66 17.72
C ILE A 207 -7.80 20.96 17.34
#